data_AF-A0AAD9M4Q4-F1
#
_entry.id   AF-A0AAD9M4Q4-F1
#
_cell.length_a   1.000
_cell.length_b   1.000
_cell.length_c   1.000
_cell.angle_alpha   90.00
_cell.angle_beta   90.00
_cell.angle_gamma   90.00
#
_symmetry.space_group_name_H-M   'P 1'
#
loop_
_entity.id
_entity.type
_entity.pdbx_description
1 polymer ?
#
loop_
_entity_poly.entity_id
_entity_poly.type
_entity_poly.pdbx_seq_one_letter_code
_entity_poly.pdbx_strand_id
1 'polypeptide(L)' 'MVTVARNASRGAAAAPKQTLTVVDNRTGKSYELPITHNSILATDIQKIKAARGNDRPEDQTEQGLRVFDSETLC' A
#
# COMPACT_ATOMS: atom_id res chain seq x y z
N MET A 1 41.49 -35.11 14.03
CA MET A 1 40.16 -34.50 14.22
C MET A 1 39.88 -33.65 12.99
N VAL A 2 39.08 -34.17 12.04
CA VAL A 2 38.75 -33.45 10.80
C VAL A 2 37.57 -32.53 11.09
N THR A 3 37.82 -31.22 11.15
CA THR A 3 36.78 -30.22 11.38
C THR A 3 35.93 -30.07 10.12
N VAL A 4 34.68 -30.50 10.19
CA VAL A 4 33.69 -30.30 9.13
C VAL A 4 33.27 -28.83 9.13
N ALA A 5 33.56 -28.12 8.03
CA ALA A 5 33.10 -26.75 7.83
C ALA A 5 31.57 -26.72 7.71
N ARG A 6 30.91 -25.95 8.59
CA ARG A 6 29.46 -25.71 8.55
C ARG A 6 29.13 -24.91 7.29
N ASN A 7 28.40 -25.53 6.38
CA ASN A 7 27.87 -24.87 5.19
C ASN A 7 26.83 -23.83 5.64
N ALA A 8 27.21 -22.55 5.64
CA ALA A 8 26.32 -21.44 5.92
C ALA A 8 25.31 -21.35 4.77
N SER A 9 24.05 -21.63 5.07
CA SER A 9 22.91 -21.37 4.20
C SER A 9 22.93 -19.89 3.82
N ARG A 10 23.30 -19.60 2.57
CA ARG A 10 23.16 -18.27 1.97
C ARG A 10 21.69 -17.87 2.16
N GLY A 11 21.48 -16.79 2.90
CA GLY A 11 20.16 -16.27 3.23
C GLY A 11 19.30 -16.24 1.98
N ALA A 12 18.17 -16.94 2.03
CA ALA A 12 17.16 -16.85 1.01
C ALA A 12 16.81 -15.37 0.86
N ALA A 13 17.24 -14.75 -0.24
CA ALA A 13 16.82 -13.41 -0.60
C ALA A 13 15.29 -13.43 -0.60
N ALA A 14 14.67 -12.66 0.31
CA ALA A 14 13.23 -12.62 0.44
C ALA A 14 12.62 -12.35 -0.93
N ALA A 15 11.68 -13.20 -1.35
CA ALA A 15 11.01 -13.04 -2.63
C ALA A 15 10.47 -11.61 -2.77
N PRO A 16 10.53 -11.00 -3.96
CA PRO A 16 10.07 -9.63 -4.16
C PRO A 16 8.61 -9.50 -3.72
N LYS A 17 8.35 -8.58 -2.79
CA LYS A 17 7.03 -8.32 -2.24
C LYS A 17 6.09 -7.84 -3.35
N GLN A 18 4.94 -8.50 -3.48
CA GLN A 18 3.89 -8.13 -4.44
C GLN A 18 2.91 -7.15 -3.78
N THR A 19 3.43 -5.99 -3.38
CA THR A 19 2.67 -4.98 -2.64
C THR A 19 2.93 -3.57 -3.18
N LEU A 20 1.92 -2.71 -3.09
CA LEU A 20 2.01 -1.27 -3.32
C LEU A 20 2.17 -0.59 -1.96
N THR A 21 3.26 0.15 -1.76
CA THR A 21 3.44 0.99 -0.57
C THR A 21 2.90 2.39 -0.85
N VAL A 22 1.94 2.83 -0.03
CA VAL A 22 1.37 4.17 -0.11
C VAL A 22 1.75 4.94 1.14
N VAL A 23 2.31 6.14 0.97
CA VAL A 23 2.62 7.07 2.06
C VAL A 23 1.68 8.27 1.95
N ASP A 24 0.73 8.37 2.89
CA ASP A 24 -0.17 9.52 2.95
C ASP A 24 0.47 10.65 3.75
N ASN A 25 1.11 11.59 3.05
CA ASN A 25 1.79 12.72 3.68
C ASN A 25 0.84 13.71 4.39
N ARG A 26 -0.47 13.64 4.14
CA ARG A 26 -1.44 14.47 4.88
C ARG A 26 -1.60 13.98 6.32
N THR A 27 -1.43 12.67 6.53
CA THR A 27 -1.64 12.01 7.82
C THR A 27 -0.37 11.41 8.43
N GLY A 28 0.72 11.31 7.65
CA GLY A 28 1.98 10.68 8.05
C GLY A 28 1.92 9.15 8.11
N LYS A 29 0.86 8.53 7.57
CA LYS A 29 0.64 7.08 7.64
C LYS A 29 1.16 6.37 6.40
N SER A 30 1.74 5.19 6.62
CA SER A 30 2.18 4.29 5.55
C SER A 30 1.29 3.05 5.51
N TYR A 31 0.90 2.65 4.30
CA TYR A 31 0.03 1.51 4.02
C TYR A 31 0.71 0.56 3.04
N GLU A 32 0.65 -0.74 3.31
CA GLU A 32 1.13 -1.78 2.40
C GLU A 32 -0.09 -2.51 1.83
N LEU A 33 -0.34 -2.33 0.53
CA LEU A 33 -1.53 -2.83 -0.17
C LEU A 33 -1.16 -4.05 -1.03
N PRO A 34 -1.83 -5.21 -0.90
CA PRO A 34 -1.52 -6.37 -1.70
C PRO A 34 -1.94 -6.17 -3.16
N ILE A 35 -1.05 -6.52 -4.09
CA ILE A 35 -1.37 -6.57 -5.52
C ILE A 35 -1.81 -8.00 -5.84
N THR A 36 -3.07 -8.15 -6.23
CA THR A 36 -3.65 -9.44 -6.62
C THR A 36 -4.24 -9.30 -8.02
N HIS A 37 -3.86 -10.16 -8.96
CA HIS A 37 -4.30 -10.09 -10.37
C HIS A 37 -4.08 -8.71 -11.01
N ASN A 38 -2.86 -8.15 -10.85
CA ASN A 38 -2.50 -6.82 -11.36
C ASN A 38 -3.42 -5.69 -10.87
N SER A 39 -4.07 -5.89 -9.72
CA SER A 39 -5.07 -4.98 -9.18
C SER A 39 -4.92 -4.87 -7.66
N ILE A 40 -5.43 -3.79 -7.10
CA ILE A 40 -5.60 -3.61 -5.66
C ILE A 40 -7.09 -3.55 -5.33
N LEU A 41 -7.47 -3.95 -4.11
CA LEU A 41 -8.87 -3.88 -3.71
C LEU A 41 -9.27 -2.43 -3.40
N ALA A 42 -10.43 -2.01 -3.89
CA ALA A 42 -10.97 -0.67 -3.59
C ALA A 42 -11.23 -0.46 -2.09
N THR A 43 -11.51 -1.53 -1.34
CA THR A 43 -11.68 -1.50 0.12
C THR A 43 -10.39 -1.15 0.85
N ASP A 44 -9.23 -1.45 0.27
CA ASP A 44 -7.95 -1.07 0.86
C ASP A 44 -7.67 0.42 0.71
N ILE A 45 -8.04 1.01 -0.42
CA ILE A 45 -7.97 2.46 -0.65
C ILE A 45 -8.91 3.22 0.31
N GLN A 46 -10.09 2.67 0.61
CA GLN A 46 -11.02 3.26 1.59
C GLN A 46 -10.47 3.34 3.02
N LYS A 47 -9.47 2.52 3.38
CA LYS A 47 -8.80 2.58 4.69
C LYS A 47 -7.89 3.81 4.84
N ILE A 48 -7.52 4.43 3.72
CA ILE A 48 -6.70 5.64 3.70
C ILE A 48 -7.62 6.83 3.94
N LYS A 49 -7.74 7.22 5.22
CA LYS A 49 -8.63 8.29 5.68
C LYS A 49 -7.82 9.43 6.30
N ALA A 50 -8.25 10.66 6.04
CA ALA A 50 -7.74 11.84 6.73
C ALA A 50 -8.85 12.50 7.54
N ALA A 51 -8.47 13.27 8.55
CA ALA A 51 -9.42 14.09 9.29
C ALA A 51 -9.99 15.17 8.37
N ARG A 52 -11.27 15.50 8.55
CA ARG A 52 -11.92 16.58 7.83
C ARG A 52 -11.26 17.91 8.22
N GLY A 53 -10.45 18.45 7.31
CA GLY A 53 -9.82 19.75 7.45
C GLY A 53 -10.72 20.86 6.91
N ASN A 54 -10.20 21.63 5.96
CA ASN A 54 -10.96 22.63 5.21
C ASN A 54 -11.68 22.03 3.97
N ASP A 55 -11.89 20.72 3.98
CA ASP A 55 -12.47 19.98 2.85
C ASP A 55 -13.97 20.20 2.77
N ARG A 56 -14.48 20.21 1.55
CA ARG A 56 -15.91 20.37 1.32
C ARG A 56 -16.65 19.08 1.67
N PRO A 57 -17.93 19.13 2.05
CA PRO A 57 -18.69 17.91 2.33
C PRO A 57 -18.73 16.93 1.13
N GLU A 58 -18.67 17.42 -0.11
CA GLU A 58 -18.63 16.57 -1.32
C GLU A 58 -17.38 15.70 -1.45
N ASP A 59 -16.25 16.10 -0.83
CA ASP A 59 -14.97 15.41 -0.97
C ASP A 59 -14.93 14.08 -0.20
N GLN A 60 -15.83 13.90 0.77
CA GLN A 60 -16.02 12.65 1.52
C GLN A 60 -14.71 12.11 2.14
N THR A 61 -13.79 12.99 2.57
CA THR A 61 -12.45 12.65 3.10
C THR A 61 -12.47 11.61 4.23
N GLU A 62 -13.55 11.54 5.00
CA GLU A 62 -13.74 10.58 6.10
C GLU A 62 -14.16 9.17 5.64
N GLN A 63 -14.66 9.05 4.41
CA GLN A 63 -15.09 7.78 3.82
C GLN A 63 -13.93 7.04 3.15
N GLY A 64 -12.86 7.75 2.79
CA GLY A 64 -11.64 7.16 2.24
C GLY A 64 -11.05 7.98 1.10
N LEU A 65 -9.89 7.55 0.61
CA LEU A 65 -9.24 8.19 -0.53
C LEU A 65 -10.02 7.88 -1.81
N ARG A 66 -10.32 8.91 -2.61
CA ARG A 66 -11.03 8.76 -3.89
C ARG A 66 -10.02 8.66 -5.03
N VAL A 67 -10.27 7.75 -5.98
CA VAL A 67 -9.53 7.67 -7.24
C VAL A 67 -10.36 8.38 -8.29
N PHE A 68 -9.86 9.52 -8.76
CA PHE A 68 -10.50 10.29 -9.84
C PHE A 68 -9.89 9.85 -11.17
N ASP A 69 -10.73 9.35 -12.07
CA ASP A 69 -10.36 9.10 -13.46
C ASP A 69 -10.94 10.23 -14.33
N SER A 70 -10.05 11.02 -14.93
CA SER A 70 -10.46 12.15 -15.78
C SER A 70 -10.94 11.69 -17.15
N GLU A 71 -10.55 10.49 -17.59
CA GLU A 71 -10.82 10.01 -18.95
C GLU A 71 -12.20 9.33 -19.07
N THR A 72 -12.92 9.15 -17.95
CA THR A 72 -14.27 8.54 -17.94
C THR A 72 -15.42 9.55 -18.06
N LEU A 73 -15.15 10.82 -18.33
CA LEU A 73 -16.18 11.86 -18.48
C LEU A 73 -16.46 12.14 -19.96
N CYS A 74 -17.44 11.41 -20.52
CA CYS A 74 -18.15 11.77 -21.74
C CYS A 74 -19.61 12.14 -21.45
#